data_AF-A0A359E6V0-F1
#
_entry.id   AF-A0A359E6V0-F1
#
_cell.length_a   1.000
_cell.length_b   1.000
_cell.length_c   1.000
_cell.angle_alpha   90.00
_cell.angle_beta   90.00
_cell.angle_gamma   90.00
#
_symmetry.space_group_name_H-M   'P 1'
#
loop_
_entity.id
_entity.type
_entity.pdbx_description
1 polymer ?
#
loop_
_entity_poly.entity_id
_entity_poly.type
_entity_poly.pdbx_seq_one_letter_code
_entity_poly.pdbx_strand_id
1 'polypeptide(L)' 'REPGGTDVSEMIRGMLLNPEIDIDPVTELLLFSSARSQLVAEKVRPLLKENVIVILDRFYDSTIAYQGFGRESM' A
#
# COMPACT_ATOMS: atom_id res chain seq x y z
N ARG A 1 -2.70 -4.34 -7.32
CA ARG A 1 -1.36 -4.67 -6.76
C ARG A 1 -1.00 -3.57 -5.78
N GLU A 2 -0.48 -3.90 -4.60
CA GLU A 2 -0.04 -2.92 -3.61
C GLU A 2 1.49 -2.87 -3.44
N PRO A 3 2.06 -1.67 -3.18
CA PRO A 3 1.42 -0.36 -3.33
C PRO A 3 1.25 -0.04 -4.83
N GLY A 4 0.12 0.59 -5.19
CA GLY A 4 -0.24 0.89 -6.58
C GLY A 4 -1.72 0.66 -6.92
N GLY A 5 -2.05 0.70 -8.22
CA GLY A 5 -3.38 0.39 -8.76
C GLY A 5 -4.37 1.56 -8.93
N THR A 6 -3.96 2.76 -8.55
CA THR A 6 -4.64 4.05 -8.83
C THR A 6 -3.57 5.13 -9.02
N ASP A 7 -3.89 6.27 -9.64
CA ASP A 7 -2.92 7.33 -9.93
C ASP A 7 -2.21 7.82 -8.66
N VAL A 8 -2.98 8.09 -7.59
CA VAL A 8 -2.42 8.50 -6.28
C VAL A 8 -1.56 7.38 -5.68
N SER A 9 -2.00 6.13 -5.74
CA SER A 9 -1.25 5.00 -5.18
C SER A 9 0.05 4.73 -5.96
N GLU A 10 0.08 4.99 -7.28
CA GLU A 10 1.30 4.91 -8.10
C GLU A 10 2.27 6.06 -7.79
N MET A 11 1.78 7.28 -7.52
CA MET A 11 2.64 8.37 -7.06
C MET A 11 3.29 8.05 -5.71
N ILE A 12 2.52 7.52 -4.75
CA ILE A 12 3.04 7.08 -3.46
C ILE A 12 4.05 5.93 -3.64
N ARG A 13 3.75 4.96 -4.51
CA ARG A 13 4.68 3.88 -4.87
C ARG A 13 6.00 4.44 -5.39
N GLY A 14 5.96 5.47 -6.23
CA GLY A 14 7.16 6.13 -6.74
C GLY A 14 8.05 6.68 -5.63
N MET A 15 7.47 7.29 -4.59
CA MET A 15 8.20 7.76 -3.41
C MET A 15 8.78 6.59 -2.61
N LEU A 16 7.97 5.57 -2.32
CA LEU A 16 8.36 4.40 -1.52
C LEU A 16 9.48 3.56 -2.14
N LEU A 17 9.59 3.55 -3.48
CA LEU A 17 10.59 2.76 -4.20
C LEU A 17 11.78 3.58 -4.68
N ASN A 18 11.82 4.88 -4.37
CA ASN A 18 12.96 5.71 -4.73
C ASN A 18 14.09 5.51 -3.71
N PRO A 19 15.24 4.92 -4.10
CA PRO A 19 16.35 4.68 -3.19
C PRO A 19 17.08 5.97 -2.75
N GLU A 20 16.83 7.10 -3.41
CA GLU A 20 17.40 8.40 -3.06
C GLU A 20 16.65 9.10 -1.91
N ILE A 21 15.47 8.60 -1.54
CA ILE A 21 14.63 9.17 -0.49
C ILE A 21 14.75 8.31 0.77
N ASP A 22 15.32 8.88 1.83
CA ASP A 22 15.27 8.29 3.15
C ASP A 22 13.92 8.61 3.81
N ILE A 23 13.12 7.58 4.07
CA ILE A 23 11.79 7.70 4.66
C ILE A 23 11.80 7.07 6.04
N ASP A 24 11.47 7.88 7.04
CA ASP A 24 11.25 7.44 8.41
C ASP A 24 10.29 6.21 8.45
N PRO A 25 10.58 5.18 9.27
CA PRO A 25 9.77 3.97 9.34
C PRO A 25 8.25 4.19 9.49
N VAL A 26 7.85 5.15 10.33
CA VAL A 26 6.42 5.43 10.57
C VAL A 26 5.82 6.12 9.36
N THR A 27 6.56 7.02 8.73
CA THR A 27 6.13 7.68 7.49
C THR A 27 5.95 6.66 6.36
N GLU A 28 6.88 5.72 6.21
CA GLU A 28 6.76 4.62 5.23
C GLU A 28 5.48 3.82 5.45
N LEU A 29 5.23 3.39 6.69
CA LEU A 29 4.02 2.67 7.08
C LEU A 29 2.74 3.44 6.72
N LEU A 30 2.71 4.74 7.00
CA LEU A 30 1.57 5.59 6.70
C LEU A 30 1.38 5.79 5.20
N LEU A 31 2.46 5.88 4.42
CA LEU A 31 2.40 5.95 2.96
C LEU A 31 1.85 4.65 2.35
N PHE A 32 2.31 3.49 2.80
CA PHE A 32 1.69 2.20 2.41
C PHE A 32 0.20 2.16 2.75
N SER A 33 -0.17 2.62 3.94
CA SER A 33 -1.57 2.66 4.39
C SER A 33 -2.42 3.64 3.57
N SER A 34 -1.84 4.77 3.16
CA SER A 34 -2.49 5.78 2.32
C SER A 34 -2.74 5.26 0.91
N ALA A 35 -1.73 4.62 0.29
CA ALA A 35 -1.87 3.99 -1.02
C ALA A 35 -2.92 2.87 -1.03
N ARG A 36 -2.97 2.05 0.03
CA ARG A 36 -4.01 1.03 0.22
C ARG A 36 -5.40 1.64 0.35
N SER A 37 -5.54 2.68 1.18
CA SER A 37 -6.82 3.35 1.40
C SER A 37 -7.42 3.84 0.07
N GLN A 38 -6.60 4.45 -0.78
CA GLN A 38 -7.05 4.92 -2.09
C GLN A 38 -7.45 3.77 -3.02
N LEU A 39 -6.63 2.71 -3.12
CA LEU A 39 -6.96 1.53 -3.94
C LEU A 39 -8.30 0.92 -3.50
N VAL A 40 -8.52 0.84 -2.18
CA VAL A 40 -9.76 0.30 -1.63
C VAL A 40 -10.96 1.19 -1.96
N ALA A 41 -10.81 2.51 -1.80
CA ALA A 41 -11.88 3.46 -2.05
C ALA A 41 -12.30 3.50 -3.54
N GLU A 42 -11.33 3.55 -4.45
CA GLU A 42 -11.59 3.75 -5.88
C GLU A 42 -11.88 2.46 -6.65
N LYS A 43 -11.30 1.33 -6.24
CA LYS A 43 -11.38 0.07 -7.02
C LYS A 43 -12.04 -1.05 -6.24
N VAL A 44 -11.49 -1.41 -5.08
CA VAL A 44 -11.92 -2.64 -4.38
C VAL A 44 -13.36 -2.52 -3.88
N ARG A 45 -13.70 -1.44 -3.16
CA ARG A 45 -15.04 -1.28 -2.57
C ARG A 45 -16.14 -1.19 -3.64
N PRO A 46 -15.99 -0.46 -4.76
CA PRO A 46 -16.95 -0.51 -5.87
C PRO A 46 -17.11 -1.92 -6.46
N LEU A 47 -16.03 -2.61 -6.79
CA LEU A 47 -16.08 -3.96 -7.38
C LEU A 47 -16.76 -4.98 -6.46
N LEU A 48 -16.49 -4.93 -5.16
CA LEU A 48 -17.14 -5.80 -4.19
C LEU A 48 -18.65 -5.53 -4.08
N LYS A 49 -19.10 -4.28 -4.22
CA LYS A 49 -20.54 -3.95 -4.27
C LYS A 49 -21.23 -4.55 -5.49
N GLU A 50 -20.48 -4.79 -6.57
CA GLU A 50 -20.94 -5.44 -7.80
C GLU A 50 -20.81 -6.98 -7.73
N ASN A 51 -20.48 -7.54 -6.57
CA ASN A 51 -20.22 -8.98 -6.35
C ASN A 51 -19.09 -9.54 -7.23
N VAL A 52 -18.13 -8.71 -7.62
CA VAL A 52 -16.96 -9.12 -8.39
C VAL A 52 -15.91 -9.71 -7.45
N ILE A 53 -15.32 -10.84 -7.84
CA ILE A 53 -14.15 -11.40 -7.15
C ILE A 53 -12.94 -10.51 -7.42
N VAL A 54 -12.33 -9.97 -6.35
CA VAL A 54 -11.13 -9.14 -6.44
C VAL A 54 -9.93 -9.95 -5.95
N ILE A 55 -8.93 -10.13 -6.81
CA ILE A 55 -7.65 -10.75 -6.46
C ILE A 55 -6.61 -9.65 -6.30
N LEU A 56 -6.05 -9.52 -5.09
CA LEU A 56 -5.03 -8.52 -4.78
C LEU A 56 -3.65 -9.18 -4.66
N ASP A 57 -2.73 -8.72 -5.50
CA ASP A 57 -1.29 -8.97 -5.30
C ASP A 57 -0.79 -8.04 -4.18
N ARG A 58 -0.63 -8.64 -2.98
CA ARG A 58 -0.34 -8.03 -1.68
C ARG A 58 -1.50 -7.22 -1.09
N PHE A 59 -1.49 -7.15 0.24
CA PHE A 59 -2.42 -6.34 1.04
C PHE A 59 -1.82 -6.10 2.45
N TYR A 60 -2.68 -5.95 3.45
CA TYR A 60 -2.33 -5.67 4.84
C TYR A 60 -1.27 -6.62 5.43
N ASP A 61 -1.28 -7.90 5.09
CA ASP A 61 -0.29 -8.88 5.60
C ASP A 61 1.15 -8.52 5.21
N SER A 62 1.34 -7.91 4.03
CA SER A 62 2.66 -7.39 3.65
C SER A 62 3.10 -6.27 4.57
N THR A 63 2.20 -5.38 4.98
CA THR A 63 2.54 -4.32 5.93
C THR A 63 2.99 -4.88 7.27
N ILE A 64 2.30 -5.89 7.79
CA ILE A 64 2.71 -6.55 9.04
C ILE A 64 4.09 -7.19 8.88
N ALA A 65 4.33 -7.92 7.79
CA ALA A 65 5.61 -8.59 7.57
C ALA A 65 6.78 -7.60 7.44
N TYR A 66 6.67 -6.56 6.59
CA TYR A 66 7.79 -5.68 6.26
C TYR A 66 7.95 -4.52 7.24
N GLN A 67 6.88 -3.79 7.57
CA GLN A 67 6.96 -2.65 8.48
C GLN A 67 6.84 -3.08 9.95
N GLY A 68 6.16 -4.19 10.24
CA GLY A 68 6.02 -4.70 11.61
C GLY A 68 7.21 -5.54 12.08
N PHE A 69 7.70 -6.47 11.25
CA PHE A 69 8.78 -7.39 11.62
C PHE A 69 10.06 -7.25 10.80
N GLY A 70 9.97 -6.73 9.57
CA GLY A 70 11.08 -6.67 8.62
C GLY A 70 12.02 -5.49 8.82
N ARG A 71 11.53 -4.39 9.41
CA ARG A 71 12.38 -3.39 10.03
C ARG A 71 12.74 -3.93 11.41
N GLU A 72 14.02 -4.20 11.65
CA GLU A 72 14.50 -4.51 13.01
C GLU A 72 13.94 -3.42 13.94
N SER A 73 13.30 -3.90 15.01
CA SER A 73 12.54 -3.13 16.00
C SER A 73 13.20 -1.78 16.31
N MET A 74 12.36 -0.74 16.42
CA MET A 74 12.67 0.52 17.11
C MET A 74 13.61 0.34 18.31
#